data_AF-V7IN56-F1
#
_entry.id   AF-V7IN56-F1
#
_cell.length_a   1.000
_cell.length_b   1.000
_cell.length_c   1.000
_cell.angle_alpha   90.00
_cell.angle_beta   90.00
_cell.angle_gamma   90.00
#
_symmetry.space_group_name_H-M   'P 1'
#
loop_
_entity.id
_entity.type
_entity.pdbx_description
1 polymer ?
#
loop_
_entity_poly.entity_id
_entity_poly.type
_entity_poly.pdbx_seq_one_letter_code
_entity_poly.pdbx_strand_id
1 'polypeptide(L)' 'MTFLKQNNLILIEPFDVDGNLKKDIELYNYDLTDFGNALFKEYYPKWSAYIDRGGDVNNIKILNDGLNILRNR' A
#
# COMPACT_ATOMS: atom_id res chain seq x y z
N MET A 1 3.95 -3.54 3.63
CA MET A 1 3.74 -4.33 2.39
C MET A 1 2.62 -5.36 2.49
N THR A 2 2.48 -6.09 3.60
CA THR A 2 1.39 -7.07 3.80
C THR A 2 0.00 -6.48 3.55
N PHE A 3 -0.23 -5.23 3.96
CA PHE A 3 -1.46 -4.49 3.68
C PHE A 3 -1.83 -4.44 2.18
N LEU A 4 -0.86 -4.19 1.29
CA LEU A 4 -1.11 -4.10 -0.15
C LEU A 4 -1.52 -5.46 -0.73
N LYS A 5 -0.82 -6.52 -0.33
CA LYS A 5 -1.12 -7.89 -0.77
C LYS A 5 -2.46 -8.37 -0.23
N GLN A 6 -2.73 -8.19 1.07
CA GLN A 6 -3.98 -8.60 1.72
C GLN A 6 -5.22 -7.92 1.13
N ASN A 7 -5.06 -6.72 0.57
CA ASN A 7 -6.14 -5.96 -0.04
C ASN A 7 -6.19 -6.07 -1.57
N ASN A 8 -5.41 -6.96 -2.18
CA ASN A 8 -5.33 -7.13 -3.64
C ASN A 8 -5.02 -5.81 -4.38
N LEU A 9 -4.05 -5.04 -3.85
CA LEU A 9 -3.66 -3.74 -4.42
C LEU A 9 -2.45 -3.84 -5.36
N ILE A 10 -1.69 -4.93 -5.27
CA ILE A 10 -0.55 -5.25 -6.12
C ILE A 10 -0.82 -6.56 -6.88
N LEU A 11 -0.29 -6.65 -8.10
CA LEU A 11 -0.41 -7.80 -9.00
C LEU A 11 0.78 -8.75 -8.91
N ILE A 12 1.89 -8.28 -8.35
CA ILE A 12 3.12 -9.06 -8.19
C ILE A 12 3.17 -9.79 -6.83
N GLU A 13 4.09 -10.75 -6.71
CA GLU A 13 4.41 -11.40 -5.44
C GLU A 13 5.60 -10.69 -4.77
N PRO A 14 5.36 -9.90 -3.71
CA PRO A 14 6.42 -9.11 -3.07
C PRO A 14 7.31 -9.95 -2.13
N PHE A 15 6.88 -11.14 -1.72
CA PHE A 15 7.60 -11.97 -0.77
C PHE A 15 8.41 -13.08 -1.46
N ASP A 16 9.54 -13.44 -0.88
CA ASP A 16 10.29 -14.64 -1.27
C ASP A 16 9.68 -15.91 -0.66
N VAL A 17 10.30 -17.07 -0.95
CA VAL A 17 9.85 -18.38 -0.47
C VAL A 17 9.89 -18.52 1.05
N ASP A 18 10.70 -17.70 1.73
CA ASP A 18 10.84 -17.67 3.18
C ASP A 18 9.89 -16.65 3.84
N GLY A 19 9.11 -15.91 3.03
CA GLY A 19 8.16 -14.90 3.49
C GLY A 19 8.78 -13.53 3.76
N ASN A 20 10.04 -13.31 3.42
CA ASN A 20 10.68 -12.00 3.55
C ASN A 20 10.31 -11.10 2.37
N LEU A 21 10.34 -9.79 2.58
CA LEU A 21 10.20 -8.84 1.47
C LEU A 21 11.42 -8.97 0.53
N LYS A 22 11.17 -9.17 -0.76
CA LYS A 22 12.22 -9.19 -1.79
C LYS A 22 13.00 -7.87 -1.76
N LYS A 23 14.33 -7.95 -1.70
CA LYS A 23 15.22 -6.78 -1.55
C LYS A 23 15.28 -5.90 -2.80
N ASP A 24 15.01 -6.49 -3.95
CA ASP A 24 14.99 -5.91 -5.28
C ASP A 24 13.57 -5.53 -5.73
N ILE A 25 12.63 -5.42 -4.79
CA ILE A 25 11.26 -5.06 -5.16
C ILE A 25 11.18 -3.60 -5.59
N GLU A 26 10.73 -3.42 -6.83
CA GLU A 26 10.30 -2.14 -7.39
C GLU A 26 8.82 -2.26 -7.76
N LEU A 27 8.04 -1.24 -7.43
CA LEU A 27 6.62 -1.19 -7.76
C LEU A 27 6.37 -0.10 -8.79
N TYR A 28 5.88 -0.51 -9.96
CA TYR A 28 5.44 0.38 -11.02
C TYR A 28 3.91 0.45 -11.06
N ASN A 29 3.37 1.45 -11.76
CA ASN A 29 1.91 1.61 -11.86
C ASN A 29 1.20 0.38 -12.45
N TYR A 30 1.86 -0.36 -13.35
CA TYR A 30 1.31 -1.59 -13.95
C TYR A 30 1.38 -2.80 -13.00
N ASP A 31 2.15 -2.72 -11.91
CA ASP A 31 2.16 -3.73 -10.86
C ASP A 31 1.05 -3.50 -9.83
N LEU A 32 0.27 -2.42 -9.96
CA LEU A 32 -0.81 -2.03 -9.08
C LEU A 32 -2.17 -2.25 -9.77
N THR A 33 -3.18 -2.64 -8.99
CA THR A 33 -4.57 -2.59 -9.46
C THR A 33 -5.06 -1.14 -9.59
N ASP A 34 -6.24 -0.92 -10.18
CA ASP A 34 -6.82 0.42 -10.25
C ASP A 34 -6.99 1.05 -8.85
N PHE A 35 -7.46 0.25 -7.88
CA PHE A 35 -7.55 0.68 -6.48
C PHE A 35 -6.16 0.89 -5.85
N GLY A 36 -5.16 0.06 -6.18
CA GLY A 36 -3.78 0.26 -5.73
C GLY A 36 -3.21 1.60 -6.23
N ASN A 37 -3.38 1.86 -7.52
CA ASN A 37 -2.99 3.12 -8.17
C ASN A 37 -3.69 4.32 -7.52
N ALA A 38 -5.01 4.25 -7.31
CA ALA A 38 -5.77 5.33 -6.67
C ALA A 38 -5.32 5.56 -5.22
N LEU A 39 -5.08 4.49 -4.45
CA LEU A 39 -4.62 4.59 -3.07
C LEU A 39 -3.25 5.27 -2.99
N PHE A 40 -2.30 4.88 -3.85
CA PHE A 40 -0.97 5.48 -3.92
C PHE A 40 -1.00 6.96 -4.30
N LYS A 41 -1.96 7.37 -5.13
CA LYS A 41 -2.12 8.78 -5.53
C LYS A 41 -2.80 9.63 -4.45
N GLU A 42 -3.86 9.12 -3.81
CA GLU A 42 -4.74 9.95 -2.97
C GLU A 42 -4.48 9.84 -1.46
N TYR A 43 -4.02 8.68 -0.97
CA TYR A 43 -3.97 8.39 0.47
C TYR A 43 -2.60 7.98 0.98
N TYR A 44 -1.76 7.34 0.16
CA TYR A 44 -0.37 7.05 0.53
C TYR A 44 0.41 8.31 0.94
N PRO A 45 0.35 9.45 0.22
CA PRO A 45 1.09 10.65 0.63
C PRO A 45 0.64 11.19 1.99
N LYS A 46 -0.65 11.04 2.33
CA LYS A 46 -1.21 11.46 3.64
C LYS A 46 -0.70 10.58 4.77
N TRP A 47 -0.63 9.26 4.53
CA TRP A 47 -0.06 8.31 5.48
C TRP A 47 1.45 8.51 5.63
N SER A 48 2.19 8.68 4.53
CA SER A 48 3.62 9.00 4.54
C SER A 48 3.91 10.26 5.36
N ALA A 49 3.16 11.34 5.12
CA ALA A 49 3.32 12.58 5.89
C ALA A 49 2.97 12.44 7.38
N TYR A 50 2.13 11.47 7.77
CA TYR A 50 1.93 11.13 9.17
C TYR A 50 3.15 10.44 9.77
N ILE A 51 3.78 9.52 9.05
CA ILE A 51 5.03 8.86 9.47
C ILE A 51 6.18 9.86 9.59
N ASP A 52 6.34 10.75 8.60
CA ASP A 52 7.39 11.77 8.59
C ASP A 52 7.33 12.70 9.81
N ARG A 53 6.15 12.82 10.45
CA ARG A 53 5.93 13.59 11.69
C ARG A 53 6.11 12.77 12.98
N GLY A 54 6.70 11.58 12.89
CA GLY A 54 6.92 10.67 14.02
C GLY A 54 5.74 9.73 14.30
N GLY A 55 4.84 9.55 13.33
CA GLY A 55 3.75 8.58 13.42
C GLY A 55 4.25 7.12 13.39
N ASP A 56 3.45 6.21 13.94
CA ASP A 56 3.74 4.78 13.91
C ASP A 56 3.44 4.19 12.52
N VAL A 57 4.44 3.56 11.89
CA VAL A 57 4.31 2.89 10.58
C VAL A 57 3.25 1.78 10.59
N ASN A 58 2.97 1.19 11.74
CA ASN A 58 1.93 0.16 11.88
C ASN A 58 0.52 0.77 11.96
N ASN A 59 0.39 2.08 12.19
CA ASN A 59 -0.89 2.76 12.14
C ASN A 59 -1.32 3.01 10.68
N ILE A 60 -2.05 2.03 10.15
CA ILE A 60 -2.55 2.03 8.77
C ILE A 60 -3.97 2.61 8.64
N LYS A 61 -4.48 3.35 9.65
CA LYS A 61 -5.86 3.87 9.64
C LYS A 61 -6.15 4.73 8.40
N ILE A 62 -5.24 5.64 8.04
CA ILE A 62 -5.37 6.50 6.86
C ILE A 62 -5.51 5.67 5.57
N LEU A 63 -4.75 4.59 5.45
CA LEU A 63 -4.80 3.70 4.29
C LEU A 63 -6.09 2.88 4.25
N ASN A 64 -6.52 2.32 5.39
CA ASN A 64 -7.78 1.58 5.52
C ASN A 64 -8.99 2.46 5.15
N ASP A 65 -9.11 3.64 5.76
CA ASP A 65 -10.21 4.56 5.52
C ASP A 65 -10.21 5.03 4.05
N GLY A 66 -9.03 5.35 3.51
CA GLY A 66 -8.89 5.74 2.13
C GLY A 66 -9.31 4.65 1.15
N LEU A 67 -8.89 3.41 1.38
CA LEU A 67 -9.29 2.28 0.55
C LEU A 67 -10.80 2.03 0.60
N ASN A 68 -11.41 2.16 1.78
CA ASN A 68 -12.86 2.04 1.92
C ASN A 68 -13.61 3.12 1.14
N ILE A 69 -13.14 4.37 1.16
CA ILE A 69 -13.72 5.44 0.35
C ILE A 69 -13.59 5.11 -1.15
N LEU A 70 -12.42 4.67 -1.59
CA LEU A 70 -12.16 4.35 -3.00
C LEU A 70 -13.05 3.20 -3.50
N ARG A 71 -13.26 2.16 -2.70
CA ARG A 71 -14.10 1.00 -3.07
C ARG A 71 -15.60 1.31 -3.12
N ASN A 72 -16.04 2.37 -2.45
CA ASN A 72 -17.44 2.80 -2.37
C ASN A 72 -17.75 4.03 -3.25
N ARG A 73 -16.79 4.48 -4.07
CA ARG A 73 -17.04 5.45 -5.15
C ARG A 73 -17.78 4.77 -6.30
#